data_AF-A0A0M0KK73-F1
#
_entry.id   AF-A0A0M0KK73-F1
#
_cell.length_a   1.000
_cell.length_b   1.000
_cell.length_c   1.000
_cell.angle_alpha   90.00
_cell.angle_beta   90.00
_cell.angle_gamma   90.00
#
_symmetry.space_group_name_H-M   'P 1'
#
loop_
_entity.id
_entity.type
_entity.pdbx_description
1 polymer ?
#
loop_
_entity_poly.entity_id
_entity_poly.type
_entity_poly.pdbx_seq_one_letter_code
_entity_poly.pdbx_strand_id
1 'polypeptide(L)'
;MKGSKSFIQRLTKPESLGDWSVLVGMFVVAAVMLTFAVRFDIVFRVLVLVWLGVLTVSIQMNVAKSKSDKEVEQSVGEVETDEAGEEQPTIIYEKEISQRLEQVDLDRTQLFEELLTKAQLDEAEKNQYRSKMKEKDSEMSTLMKDLISAKNRIQQAVLDTKKYFIKVDPMKELVQHLDSELIMSGDISAINEELKKIESQLGEEIVNNLVEAGYVDFEFNLTRNGYKALTKRMSEQ
;
A
#
# COMPACT_ATOMS: atom_id res chain seq x y z
N MET A 1 -22.59 -26.84 37.88
CA MET A 1 -22.34 -25.48 37.35
C MET A 1 -22.45 -25.53 35.83
N LYS A 2 -23.50 -24.96 35.23
CA LYS A 2 -23.65 -24.92 33.76
C LYS A 2 -22.73 -23.83 33.23
N GLY A 3 -21.72 -24.22 32.45
CA GLY A 3 -20.77 -23.29 31.83
C GLY A 3 -21.51 -22.28 30.96
N SER A 4 -21.32 -20.99 31.24
CA SER A 4 -21.84 -19.92 30.41
C SER A 4 -21.12 -19.99 29.06
N LYS A 5 -21.78 -20.54 28.04
CA LYS A 5 -21.29 -20.48 26.65
C LYS A 5 -21.08 -19.02 26.29
N SER A 6 -19.91 -18.69 25.75
CA SER A 6 -19.56 -17.34 25.29
C SER A 6 -20.65 -16.81 24.36
N PHE A 7 -20.99 -15.52 24.49
CA PHE A 7 -22.02 -14.83 23.71
C PHE A 7 -21.82 -15.05 22.19
N ILE A 8 -20.56 -15.12 21.75
CA ILE A 8 -20.17 -15.36 20.35
C ILE A 8 -20.56 -16.77 19.87
N GLN A 9 -20.50 -17.79 20.75
CA GLN A 9 -20.96 -19.14 20.41
C GLN A 9 -22.48 -19.22 20.25
N ARG A 10 -23.24 -18.41 21.01
CA ARG A 10 -24.71 -18.37 20.90
C ARG A 10 -25.17 -17.72 19.61
N LEU A 11 -24.40 -16.75 19.09
CA LEU A 11 -24.67 -16.10 17.80
C LEU A 11 -24.35 -16.99 16.59
N THR A 12 -23.37 -17.87 16.71
CA THR A 12 -22.88 -18.70 15.58
C THR A 12 -23.58 -20.05 15.46
N LYS A 13 -24.16 -20.58 16.56
CA LYS A 13 -24.98 -21.78 16.57
C LYS A 13 -26.18 -21.62 17.52
N PRO A 14 -27.30 -21.02 17.05
CA PRO A 14 -28.49 -20.87 17.86
C PRO A 14 -29.22 -22.22 17.99
N GLU A 15 -29.12 -22.86 19.15
CA GLU A 15 -29.76 -24.15 19.44
C GLU A 15 -31.09 -24.00 20.20
N SER A 16 -31.39 -22.82 20.76
CA SER A 16 -32.63 -22.57 21.54
C SER A 16 -33.47 -21.42 20.99
N LEU A 17 -34.79 -21.48 21.21
CA LEU A 17 -35.74 -20.42 20.85
C LEU A 17 -35.36 -19.05 21.45
N GLY A 18 -34.71 -19.03 22.62
CA GLY A 18 -34.18 -17.82 23.23
C GLY A 18 -33.03 -17.21 22.41
N ASP A 19 -32.11 -18.02 21.90
CA ASP A 19 -30.99 -17.55 21.08
C ASP A 19 -31.45 -17.01 19.72
N TRP A 20 -32.50 -17.61 19.15
CA TRP A 20 -33.17 -17.09 17.95
C TRP A 20 -33.81 -15.71 18.19
N SER A 21 -34.43 -15.48 19.34
CA SER A 21 -35.02 -14.18 19.66
C SER A 21 -33.98 -13.06 19.79
N VAL A 22 -32.78 -13.38 20.31
CA VAL A 22 -31.65 -12.44 20.41
C VAL A 22 -31.10 -12.09 19.03
N LEU A 23 -30.96 -13.08 18.14
CA LEU A 23 -30.47 -12.87 16.78
C LEU A 23 -31.44 -12.02 15.97
N VAL A 24 -32.75 -12.31 16.04
CA VAL A 24 -33.79 -11.52 15.39
C VAL A 24 -33.85 -10.10 15.97
N GLY A 25 -33.77 -9.95 17.30
CA GLY A 25 -33.71 -8.64 17.94
C GLY A 25 -32.51 -7.80 17.47
N MET A 26 -31.33 -8.42 17.37
CA MET A 26 -30.13 -7.77 16.84
C MET A 26 -30.31 -7.36 15.37
N PHE A 27 -30.96 -8.19 14.55
CA PHE A 27 -31.21 -7.88 13.14
C PHE A 27 -32.21 -6.72 12.98
N VAL A 28 -33.24 -6.66 13.83
CA VAL A 28 -34.21 -5.55 13.87
C VAL A 28 -33.52 -4.26 14.31
N VAL A 29 -32.67 -4.29 15.34
CA VAL A 29 -31.89 -3.12 15.77
C VAL A 29 -30.94 -2.65 14.67
N ALA A 30 -30.27 -3.58 13.97
CA ALA A 30 -29.42 -3.26 12.84
C ALA A 30 -30.22 -2.64 11.68
N ALA A 31 -31.39 -3.18 11.35
CA ALA A 31 -32.27 -2.63 10.32
C ALA A 31 -32.82 -1.24 10.68
N VAL A 32 -33.17 -1.01 11.95
CA VAL A 32 -33.57 0.31 12.46
C VAL A 32 -32.40 1.30 12.39
N MET A 33 -31.18 0.88 12.75
CA MET A 33 -29.98 1.71 12.56
C MET A 33 -29.70 2.01 11.09
N LEU A 34 -29.87 1.04 10.20
CA LEU A 34 -29.63 1.20 8.77
C LEU A 34 -30.66 2.13 8.13
N THR A 35 -31.94 2.00 8.50
CA THR A 35 -32.99 2.94 8.09
C THR A 35 -32.77 4.34 8.66
N PHE A 36 -32.29 4.47 9.90
CA PHE A 36 -31.84 5.75 10.46
C PHE A 36 -30.65 6.32 9.68
N ALA A 37 -29.65 5.51 9.35
CA ALA A 37 -28.48 5.92 8.58
C ALA A 37 -28.86 6.40 7.17
N VAL A 38 -29.79 5.72 6.50
CA VAL A 38 -30.33 6.11 5.19
C VAL A 38 -31.18 7.39 5.30
N ARG A 39 -31.99 7.52 6.37
CA ARG A 39 -32.86 8.70 6.57
C ARG A 39 -32.07 9.96 6.96
N PHE A 40 -30.96 9.79 7.67
CA PHE A 40 -30.06 10.85 8.13
C PHE A 40 -28.75 10.86 7.34
N ASP A 41 -28.79 10.55 6.04
CA ASP A 41 -27.63 10.56 5.14
C ASP A 41 -26.82 11.87 5.26
N ILE A 42 -27.50 13.00 5.43
CA ILE A 42 -26.85 14.31 5.66
C ILE A 42 -26.11 14.35 7.00
N VAL A 43 -26.68 13.83 8.09
CA VAL A 43 -26.01 13.82 9.40
C VAL A 43 -24.85 12.83 9.40
N PHE A 44 -24.99 11.68 8.74
CA PHE A 44 -23.90 10.72 8.59
C PHE A 44 -22.75 11.32 7.76
N ARG A 45 -23.05 11.96 6.63
CA ARG A 45 -22.02 12.66 5.81
C ARG A 45 -21.34 13.77 6.60
N VAL A 46 -22.09 14.58 7.34
CA VAL A 46 -21.51 15.63 8.19
C VAL A 46 -20.64 15.02 9.30
N LEU A 47 -21.10 13.96 9.95
CA LEU A 47 -20.35 13.27 11.00
C LEU A 47 -19.07 12.61 10.45
N VAL A 48 -19.13 12.00 9.27
CA VAL A 48 -17.96 11.42 8.58
C VAL A 48 -16.98 12.51 8.16
N LEU A 49 -17.46 13.65 7.65
CA LEU A 49 -16.60 14.79 7.29
C LEU A 49 -15.93 15.42 8.52
N VAL A 50 -16.68 15.57 9.63
CA VAL A 50 -16.13 16.03 10.91
C VAL A 50 -15.12 15.03 11.44
N TRP A 51 -15.40 13.72 11.37
CA TRP A 51 -14.50 12.67 11.82
C TRP A 51 -13.22 12.61 10.98
N LEU A 52 -13.32 12.72 9.65
CA LEU A 52 -12.17 12.84 8.75
C LEU A 52 -11.34 14.08 9.05
N GLY A 53 -11.98 15.23 9.30
CA GLY A 53 -11.31 16.47 9.69
C GLY A 53 -10.57 16.35 11.03
N VAL A 54 -11.17 15.68 12.01
CA VAL A 54 -10.49 15.39 13.29
C VAL A 54 -9.32 14.43 13.09
N LEU A 55 -9.47 13.43 12.22
CA LEU A 55 -8.39 12.48 11.90
C LEU A 55 -7.21 13.16 11.21
N THR A 56 -7.45 14.02 10.23
CA THR A 56 -6.38 14.75 9.53
C THR A 56 -5.63 15.67 10.48
N VAL A 57 -6.34 16.40 11.35
CA VAL A 57 -5.71 17.23 12.40
C VAL A 57 -4.94 16.36 13.41
N SER A 58 -5.49 15.23 13.84
CA SER A 58 -4.82 14.33 14.79
C SER A 58 -3.54 13.72 14.22
N ILE A 59 -3.53 13.38 12.92
CA ILE A 59 -2.33 12.90 12.22
C ILE A 59 -1.30 14.02 12.13
N GLN A 60 -1.71 15.23 11.73
CA GLN A 60 -0.80 16.39 11.69
C GLN A 60 -0.21 16.72 13.06
N MET A 61 -1.00 16.69 14.13
CA MET A 61 -0.49 16.92 15.49
C MET A 61 0.46 15.83 15.96
N ASN A 62 0.20 14.56 15.63
CA ASN A 62 1.11 13.47 16.00
C ASN A 62 2.42 13.51 15.21
N VAL A 63 2.37 13.87 13.93
CA VAL A 63 3.57 14.08 13.10
C VAL A 63 4.34 15.31 13.59
N ALA A 64 3.67 16.40 13.97
CA ALA A 64 4.30 17.59 14.53
C ALA A 64 4.96 17.30 15.90
N LYS A 65 4.33 16.47 16.75
CA LYS A 65 4.94 15.99 17.99
C LYS A 65 6.18 15.12 17.71
N SER A 66 6.11 14.20 16.74
CA SER A 66 7.29 13.42 16.34
C SER A 66 8.39 14.24 15.65
N LYS A 67 8.08 15.39 15.02
CA LYS A 67 9.09 16.33 14.53
C LYS A 67 9.71 17.13 15.68
N SER A 68 8.91 17.57 16.65
CA SER A 68 9.39 18.30 17.84
C SER A 68 10.24 17.42 18.77
N ASP A 69 9.95 16.12 18.89
CA ASP A 69 10.79 15.18 19.65
C ASP A 69 12.09 14.83 18.90
N LYS A 70 12.14 15.00 17.57
CA LYS A 70 13.36 14.80 16.76
C LYS A 70 14.30 16.01 16.75
N GLU A 71 13.81 17.22 17.02
CA GLU A 71 14.65 18.44 17.04
C GLU A 71 15.56 18.54 18.28
N VAL A 72 15.33 17.77 19.34
CA VAL A 72 16.19 17.79 20.54
C VAL A 72 17.41 16.85 20.41
N GLU A 73 17.41 15.90 19.47
CA GLU A 73 18.49 14.91 19.33
C GLU A 73 19.41 15.14 18.11
N GLN A 74 19.14 16.14 17.26
CA GLN A 74 19.87 16.34 16.01
C GLN A 74 20.56 17.71 15.93
N SER A 75 21.48 17.97 16.87
CA SER A 75 22.45 19.05 16.77
C SER A 75 23.81 18.56 16.24
N VAL A 76 23.85 17.75 15.18
CA VAL A 76 25.05 17.54 14.34
C VAL A 76 24.60 17.17 12.94
N GLY A 77 24.92 18.00 11.94
CA GLY A 77 24.84 17.66 10.52
C GLY A 77 23.78 18.43 9.75
N GLU A 78 24.07 19.70 9.48
CA GLU A 78 23.42 20.51 8.45
C GLU A 78 23.74 19.90 7.07
N VAL A 79 22.71 19.46 6.35
CA VAL A 79 22.75 19.26 4.90
C VAL A 79 21.51 19.94 4.34
N GLU A 80 21.76 20.95 3.53
CA GLU A 80 20.78 21.75 2.80
C GLU A 80 19.77 20.84 2.08
N THR A 81 18.49 21.13 2.31
CA THR A 81 17.37 20.51 1.61
C THR A 81 17.08 21.35 0.38
N ASP A 82 17.56 20.91 -0.78
CA ASP A 82 17.01 21.34 -2.06
C ASP A 82 15.78 20.48 -2.38
N GLU A 83 14.64 21.16 -2.53
CA GLU A 83 13.42 20.62 -3.09
C GLU A 83 13.61 20.31 -4.59
N ALA A 84 13.65 19.03 -4.98
CA ALA A 84 13.26 18.57 -6.32
C ALA A 84 13.24 17.04 -6.43
N GLY A 85 12.09 16.47 -6.81
CA GLY A 85 12.03 15.20 -7.55
C GLY A 85 12.13 13.90 -6.75
N GLU A 86 11.12 13.61 -5.92
CA GLU A 86 10.89 12.27 -5.40
C GLU A 86 10.37 11.35 -6.52
N GLU A 87 11.23 10.52 -7.14
CA GLU A 87 10.87 9.16 -7.59
C GLU A 87 12.06 8.17 -7.67
N GLN A 88 13.32 8.62 -7.59
CA GLN A 88 14.49 7.72 -7.70
C GLN A 88 15.21 7.28 -6.40
N PRO A 89 14.99 7.81 -5.18
CA PRO A 89 15.82 7.41 -4.04
C PRO A 89 15.44 6.05 -3.44
N THR A 90 14.25 5.50 -3.66
CA THR A 90 13.79 4.32 -2.89
C THR A 90 14.60 3.04 -3.14
N ILE A 91 15.12 2.82 -4.36
CA ILE A 91 15.81 1.58 -4.73
C ILE A 91 17.21 1.50 -4.11
N ILE A 92 17.94 2.61 -4.03
CA ILE A 92 19.28 2.66 -3.43
C ILE A 92 19.19 2.42 -1.93
N TYR A 93 18.20 3.04 -1.27
CA TYR A 93 17.97 2.88 0.16
C TYR A 93 17.47 1.47 0.53
N GLU A 94 16.60 0.84 -0.28
CA GLU A 94 16.18 -0.56 -0.04
C GLU A 94 17.34 -1.55 -0.17
N LYS A 95 18.29 -1.30 -1.09
CA LYS A 95 19.48 -2.14 -1.25
C LYS A 95 20.46 -2.00 -0.08
N GLU A 96 20.67 -0.79 0.42
CA GLU A 96 21.51 -0.58 1.61
C GLU A 96 20.88 -1.17 2.87
N ILE A 97 19.57 -1.03 3.05
CA ILE A 97 18.85 -1.57 4.21
C ILE A 97 18.86 -3.10 4.19
N SER A 98 18.67 -3.73 3.03
CA SER A 98 18.72 -5.19 2.90
C SER A 98 20.12 -5.76 3.20
N GLN A 99 21.18 -5.11 2.71
CA GLN A 99 22.56 -5.49 3.03
C GLN A 99 22.88 -5.35 4.53
N ARG A 100 22.39 -4.29 5.18
CA ARG A 100 22.54 -4.11 6.63
C ARG A 100 21.75 -5.15 7.42
N LEU A 101 20.55 -5.53 6.97
CA LEU A 101 19.78 -6.61 7.60
C LEU A 101 20.52 -7.95 7.52
N GLU A 102 21.09 -8.28 6.37
CA GLU A 102 21.85 -9.51 6.18
C GLU A 102 23.10 -9.58 7.07
N GLN A 103 23.80 -8.45 7.23
CA GLN A 103 24.91 -8.34 8.18
C GLN A 103 24.46 -8.56 9.63
N VAL A 104 23.33 -7.97 10.03
CA VAL A 104 22.77 -8.15 11.38
C VAL A 104 22.36 -9.60 11.64
N ASP A 105 21.79 -10.29 10.65
CA ASP A 105 21.43 -11.71 10.78
C ASP A 105 22.68 -12.61 10.91
N LEU A 106 23.75 -12.30 10.17
CA LEU A 106 25.04 -12.99 10.29
C LEU A 106 25.67 -12.76 11.67
N ASP A 107 25.71 -11.52 12.14
CA ASP A 107 26.26 -11.17 13.45
C ASP A 107 25.47 -11.84 14.59
N ARG A 108 24.14 -11.88 14.47
CA ARG A 108 23.28 -12.58 15.42
C ARG A 108 23.60 -14.08 15.48
N THR A 109 23.81 -14.71 14.32
CA THR A 109 24.16 -16.13 14.23
C THR A 109 25.53 -16.40 14.85
N GLN A 110 26.51 -15.55 14.57
CA GLN A 110 27.86 -15.66 15.15
C GLN A 110 27.85 -15.50 16.67
N LEU A 111 27.13 -14.50 17.19
CA LEU A 111 26.96 -14.29 18.62
C LEU A 111 26.30 -15.51 19.28
N PHE A 112 25.33 -16.12 18.62
CA PHE A 112 24.65 -17.30 19.14
C PHE A 112 25.55 -18.53 19.20
N GLU A 113 26.36 -18.76 18.17
CA GLU A 113 27.37 -19.84 18.18
C GLU A 113 28.47 -19.58 19.23
N GLU A 114 28.87 -18.33 19.44
CA GLU A 114 29.79 -17.97 20.52
C GLU A 114 29.18 -18.24 21.90
N LEU A 115 27.90 -17.90 22.10
CA LEU A 115 27.16 -18.19 23.34
C LEU A 115 27.01 -19.69 23.57
N LEU A 116 26.67 -20.48 22.54
CA LEU A 116 26.60 -21.94 22.63
C LEU A 116 27.97 -22.58 22.90
N THR A 117 29.05 -21.97 22.41
CA THR A 117 30.42 -22.45 22.64
C THR A 117 30.88 -22.14 24.06
N LYS A 118 30.60 -20.93 24.56
CA LYS A 118 30.92 -20.50 25.94
C LYS A 118 30.03 -21.15 26.99
N ALA A 119 28.79 -21.47 26.64
CA ALA A 119 27.91 -22.23 27.50
C ALA A 119 28.42 -23.67 27.60
N GLN A 120 28.66 -24.15 28.83
CA GLN A 120 29.02 -25.54 29.12
C GLN A 120 27.79 -26.46 28.98
N LEU A 121 27.11 -26.40 27.84
CA LEU A 121 25.97 -27.24 27.49
C LEU A 121 26.47 -28.56 26.92
N ASP A 122 25.67 -29.62 27.10
CA ASP A 122 25.95 -30.91 26.47
C ASP A 122 25.75 -30.82 24.94
N GLU A 123 26.45 -31.67 24.19
CA GLU A 123 26.49 -31.62 22.74
C GLU A 123 25.13 -31.94 22.10
N ALA A 124 24.32 -32.75 22.79
CA ALA A 124 22.93 -33.01 22.44
C ALA A 124 22.05 -31.75 22.56
N GLU A 125 22.22 -30.95 23.61
CA GLU A 125 21.46 -29.70 23.82
C GLU A 125 21.86 -28.64 22.80
N LYS A 126 23.15 -28.50 22.50
CA LYS A 126 23.64 -27.59 21.45
C LYS A 126 23.02 -27.90 20.09
N ASN A 127 22.93 -29.18 19.73
CA ASN A 127 22.29 -29.60 18.48
C ASN A 127 20.78 -29.33 18.47
N GLN A 128 20.11 -29.44 19.61
CA GLN A 128 18.70 -29.07 19.73
C GLN A 128 18.48 -27.56 19.53
N TYR A 129 19.33 -26.72 20.12
CA TYR A 129 19.26 -25.26 19.95
C TYR A 129 19.55 -24.83 18.51
N ARG A 130 20.54 -25.44 17.85
CA ARG A 130 20.80 -25.22 16.40
C ARG A 130 19.61 -25.59 15.53
N SER A 131 18.95 -26.71 15.84
CA SER A 131 17.75 -27.15 15.11
C SER A 131 16.58 -26.18 15.28
N LYS A 132 16.34 -25.71 16.51
CA LYS A 132 15.32 -24.68 16.80
C LYS A 132 15.62 -23.34 16.12
N MET A 133 16.90 -22.95 16.05
CA MET A 133 17.31 -21.73 15.36
C MET A 133 16.98 -21.81 13.87
N LYS A 134 17.37 -22.92 13.22
CA LYS A 134 17.06 -23.16 11.80
C LYS A 134 15.55 -23.18 11.51
N GLU A 135 14.75 -23.75 12.41
CA GLU A 135 13.28 -23.74 12.29
C GLU A 135 12.74 -22.30 12.37
N LYS A 136 13.21 -21.51 13.33
CA LYS A 136 12.78 -20.12 13.50
C LYS A 136 13.24 -19.19 12.36
N ASP A 137 14.41 -19.41 11.80
CA ASP A 137 14.88 -18.66 10.62
C ASP A 137 14.00 -18.99 9.39
N SER A 138 13.58 -20.24 9.24
CA SER A 138 12.65 -20.65 8.19
C SER A 138 11.26 -20.02 8.38
N GLU A 139 10.75 -19.96 9.60
CA GLU A 139 9.49 -19.25 9.91
C GLU A 139 9.62 -17.75 9.60
N MET A 140 10.71 -17.11 10.00
CA MET A 140 10.97 -15.69 9.74
C MET A 140 11.01 -15.39 8.23
N SER A 141 11.71 -16.21 7.45
CA SER A 141 11.76 -16.07 5.98
C SER A 141 10.37 -16.16 5.35
N THR A 142 9.53 -17.08 5.86
CA THR A 142 8.15 -17.24 5.39
C THR A 142 7.30 -16.01 5.70
N LEU A 143 7.36 -15.51 6.93
CA LEU A 143 6.65 -14.30 7.36
C LEU A 143 7.07 -13.07 6.56
N MET A 144 8.36 -12.94 6.24
CA MET A 144 8.88 -11.81 5.46
C MET A 144 8.34 -11.84 4.03
N LYS A 145 8.27 -13.02 3.40
CA LYS A 145 7.63 -13.18 2.08
C LYS A 145 6.15 -12.81 2.12
N ASP A 146 5.43 -13.24 3.14
CA ASP A 146 4.02 -12.91 3.31
C ASP A 146 3.82 -11.40 3.49
N LEU A 147 4.68 -10.74 4.28
CA LEU A 147 4.65 -9.29 4.48
C LEU A 147 4.95 -8.52 3.20
N ILE A 148 5.94 -8.93 2.42
CA ILE A 148 6.23 -8.33 1.10
C ILE A 148 5.02 -8.50 0.17
N SER A 149 4.40 -9.69 0.17
CA SER A 149 3.20 -9.93 -0.65
C SER A 149 2.03 -9.04 -0.23
N ALA A 150 1.86 -8.81 1.08
CA ALA A 150 0.83 -7.93 1.62
C ALA A 150 1.11 -6.46 1.28
N LYS A 151 2.37 -5.99 1.42
CA LYS A 151 2.82 -4.65 0.99
C LYS A 151 2.46 -4.42 -0.48
N ASN A 152 2.80 -5.37 -1.35
CA ASN A 152 2.53 -5.26 -2.78
C ASN A 152 1.03 -5.19 -3.09
N ARG A 153 0.21 -6.00 -2.40
CA ARG A 153 -1.26 -5.95 -2.54
C ARG A 153 -1.84 -4.62 -2.09
N ILE A 154 -1.33 -4.04 -1.00
CA ILE A 154 -1.75 -2.73 -0.49
C ILE A 154 -1.35 -1.64 -1.47
N GLN A 155 -0.11 -1.63 -1.95
CA GLN A 155 0.35 -0.67 -2.95
C GLN A 155 -0.50 -0.74 -4.22
N GLN A 156 -0.80 -1.95 -4.70
CA GLN A 156 -1.67 -2.14 -5.85
C GLN A 156 -3.08 -1.60 -5.60
N ALA A 157 -3.68 -1.90 -4.43
CA ALA A 157 -4.99 -1.38 -4.07
C ALA A 157 -5.00 0.16 -3.98
N VAL A 158 -3.93 0.78 -3.46
CA VAL A 158 -3.79 2.24 -3.43
C VAL A 158 -3.72 2.83 -4.84
N LEU A 159 -2.90 2.24 -5.72
CA LEU A 159 -2.81 2.67 -7.13
C LEU A 159 -4.16 2.51 -7.86
N ASP A 160 -4.83 1.39 -7.66
CA ASP A 160 -6.16 1.13 -8.22
C ASP A 160 -7.19 2.15 -7.69
N THR A 161 -7.11 2.54 -6.41
CA THR A 161 -7.97 3.61 -5.87
C THR A 161 -7.64 4.98 -6.45
N LYS A 162 -6.36 5.33 -6.66
CA LYS A 162 -5.95 6.60 -7.30
C LYS A 162 -6.57 6.73 -8.70
N LYS A 163 -6.66 5.63 -9.44
CA LYS A 163 -7.33 5.59 -10.76
C LYS A 163 -8.80 6.03 -10.73
N TYR A 164 -9.53 5.78 -9.64
CA TYR A 164 -10.94 6.21 -9.50
C TYR A 164 -11.09 7.70 -9.12
N PHE A 165 -10.01 8.38 -8.71
CA PHE A 165 -10.02 9.81 -8.41
C PHE A 165 -9.67 10.69 -9.62
N ILE A 166 -9.24 10.11 -10.74
CA ILE A 166 -9.00 10.84 -11.98
C ILE A 166 -10.35 11.07 -12.67
N LYS A 167 -10.86 12.30 -12.60
CA LYS A 167 -12.21 12.71 -13.03
C LYS A 167 -12.41 12.71 -14.56
N VAL A 168 -11.31 12.71 -15.33
CA VAL A 168 -11.27 12.72 -16.80
C VAL A 168 -10.19 11.74 -17.23
N ASP A 169 -10.51 10.74 -18.04
CA ASP A 169 -9.50 9.77 -18.50
C ASP A 169 -8.51 10.48 -19.44
N PRO A 170 -7.26 10.76 -19.01
CA PRO A 170 -6.30 11.51 -19.81
C PRO A 170 -5.94 10.75 -21.09
N MET A 171 -6.12 9.42 -21.10
CA MET A 171 -5.89 8.58 -22.27
C MET A 171 -6.91 8.84 -23.39
N LYS A 172 -8.13 9.25 -23.04
CA LYS A 172 -9.18 9.55 -24.03
C LYS A 172 -8.86 10.82 -24.81
N GLU A 173 -8.24 11.79 -24.17
CA GLU A 173 -7.82 13.04 -24.82
C GLU A 173 -6.56 12.83 -25.65
N LEU A 174 -5.62 12.00 -25.17
CA LEU A 174 -4.46 11.57 -25.95
C LEU A 174 -4.85 10.88 -27.26
N VAL A 175 -5.78 9.92 -27.18
CA VAL A 175 -6.30 9.17 -28.34
C VAL A 175 -6.94 10.07 -29.40
N GLN A 176 -7.58 11.18 -29.01
CA GLN A 176 -8.21 12.09 -29.96
C GLN A 176 -7.20 12.89 -30.81
N HIS A 177 -5.97 13.02 -30.34
CA HIS A 177 -4.94 13.79 -31.01
C HIS A 177 -3.91 12.93 -31.76
N LEU A 178 -3.86 11.62 -31.51
CA LEU A 178 -3.01 10.69 -32.26
C LEU A 178 -3.73 10.09 -33.46
N ASP A 179 -2.95 9.83 -34.52
CA ASP A 179 -3.43 9.10 -35.69
C ASP A 179 -3.65 7.60 -35.36
N SER A 180 -4.85 7.11 -35.65
CA SER A 180 -5.26 5.73 -35.39
C SER A 180 -4.49 4.70 -36.21
N GLU A 181 -4.03 5.06 -37.40
CA GLU A 181 -3.28 4.13 -38.26
C GLU A 181 -1.85 3.92 -37.72
N LEU A 182 -1.26 4.96 -37.13
CA LEU A 182 0.10 4.93 -36.61
C LEU A 182 0.22 4.13 -35.31
N ILE A 183 -0.83 4.09 -34.47
CA ILE A 183 -0.83 3.28 -33.25
C ILE A 183 -1.03 1.78 -33.56
N MET A 184 -1.80 1.45 -34.59
CA MET A 184 -2.12 0.07 -34.97
C MET A 184 -1.02 -0.59 -35.82
N SER A 185 -0.26 0.21 -36.59
CA SER A 185 0.76 -0.29 -37.53
C SER A 185 2.18 0.19 -37.25
N GLY A 186 2.35 1.22 -36.41
CA GLY A 186 3.62 1.84 -36.13
C GLY A 186 4.47 1.13 -35.08
N ASP A 187 5.78 1.31 -35.21
CA ASP A 187 6.75 0.96 -34.16
C ASP A 187 6.60 1.90 -32.95
N ILE A 188 6.89 1.41 -31.74
CA ILE A 188 6.80 2.19 -30.50
C ILE A 188 7.61 3.49 -30.60
N SER A 189 8.74 3.44 -31.32
CA SER A 189 9.58 4.60 -31.60
C SER A 189 8.83 5.71 -32.37
N ALA A 190 8.03 5.33 -33.39
CA ALA A 190 7.25 6.27 -34.18
C ALA A 190 6.09 6.89 -33.36
N ILE A 191 5.48 6.10 -32.48
CA ILE A 191 4.44 6.59 -31.56
C ILE A 191 5.03 7.60 -30.56
N ASN A 192 6.24 7.35 -30.04
CA ASN A 192 6.92 8.29 -29.14
C ASN A 192 7.30 9.61 -29.82
N GLU A 193 7.70 9.58 -31.09
CA GLU A 193 7.97 10.81 -31.86
C GLU A 193 6.71 11.64 -32.07
N GLU A 194 5.58 11.00 -32.35
CA GLU A 194 4.28 11.67 -32.45
C GLU A 194 3.82 12.23 -31.11
N LEU A 195 3.98 11.47 -30.02
CA LEU A 195 3.66 11.94 -28.67
C LEU A 195 4.40 13.22 -28.31
N LYS A 196 5.70 13.32 -28.63
CA LYS A 196 6.49 14.54 -28.37
C LYS A 196 6.02 15.75 -29.19
N LYS A 197 5.44 15.54 -30.37
CA LYS A 197 4.87 16.64 -31.16
C LYS A 197 3.57 17.14 -30.53
N ILE A 198 2.75 16.22 -30.06
CA ILE A 198 1.43 16.51 -29.51
C ILE A 198 1.54 16.95 -28.03
N GLU A 199 2.65 16.68 -27.35
CA GLU A 199 2.94 17.15 -25.98
C GLU A 199 2.66 18.64 -25.80
N SER A 200 3.14 19.47 -26.74
CA SER A 200 2.92 20.92 -26.75
C SER A 200 1.47 21.35 -27.01
N GLN A 201 0.64 20.44 -27.50
CA GLN A 201 -0.77 20.65 -27.81
C GLN A 201 -1.69 20.13 -26.68
N LEU A 202 -1.20 19.20 -25.86
CA LEU A 202 -1.86 18.80 -24.63
C LEU A 202 -1.66 19.88 -23.57
N GLY A 203 -2.73 20.25 -22.87
CA GLY A 203 -2.60 21.13 -21.70
C GLY A 203 -1.71 20.48 -20.63
N GLU A 204 -0.95 21.30 -19.89
CA GLU A 204 -0.03 20.83 -18.83
C GLU A 204 -0.72 19.93 -17.80
N GLU A 205 -1.99 20.18 -17.51
CA GLU A 205 -2.81 19.35 -16.61
C GLU A 205 -2.95 17.90 -17.13
N ILE A 206 -3.10 17.70 -18.44
CA ILE A 206 -3.27 16.38 -19.05
C ILE A 206 -1.93 15.65 -19.09
N VAL A 207 -0.84 16.35 -19.42
CA VAL A 207 0.52 15.82 -19.41
C VAL A 207 0.88 15.32 -18.00
N ASN A 208 0.65 16.15 -16.98
CA ASN A 208 0.87 15.77 -15.59
C ASN A 208 0.03 14.57 -15.19
N ASN A 209 -1.25 14.52 -15.59
CA ASN A 209 -2.12 13.37 -15.33
C ASN A 209 -1.64 12.08 -16.04
N LEU A 210 -1.06 12.17 -17.24
CA LEU A 210 -0.51 11.03 -17.97
C LEU A 210 0.75 10.46 -17.30
N VAL A 211 1.62 11.34 -16.80
CA VAL A 211 2.82 11.00 -16.04
C VAL A 211 2.43 10.41 -14.68
N GLU A 212 1.53 11.07 -13.94
CA GLU A 212 1.05 10.61 -12.63
C GLU A 212 0.30 9.28 -12.67
N ALA A 213 -0.34 8.96 -13.80
CA ALA A 213 -1.02 7.69 -14.02
C ALA A 213 -0.06 6.59 -14.52
N GLY A 214 1.22 6.92 -14.76
CA GLY A 214 2.25 5.99 -15.21
C GLY A 214 2.06 5.50 -16.65
N TYR A 215 1.31 6.24 -17.48
CA TYR A 215 1.14 5.92 -18.89
C TYR A 215 2.34 6.38 -19.73
N VAL A 216 2.98 7.47 -19.31
CA VAL A 216 4.10 8.09 -20.00
C VAL A 216 5.21 8.38 -18.97
N ASP A 217 6.48 8.30 -19.37
CA ASP A 217 7.63 8.64 -18.51
C ASP A 217 7.90 10.17 -18.46
N PHE A 218 8.91 10.57 -17.70
CA PHE A 218 9.31 11.98 -17.53
C PHE A 218 9.78 12.66 -18.83
N GLU A 219 10.15 11.88 -19.85
CA GLU A 219 10.56 12.38 -21.17
C GLU A 219 9.42 12.31 -22.19
N PHE A 220 8.19 12.10 -21.71
CA PHE A 220 6.98 11.93 -22.49
C PHE A 220 7.01 10.73 -23.47
N ASN A 221 7.77 9.67 -23.15
CA ASN A 221 7.74 8.40 -23.88
C ASN A 221 6.75 7.39 -23.26
N LEU A 222 6.14 6.56 -24.11
CA LEU A 222 5.20 5.53 -23.67
C LEU A 222 5.80 4.48 -22.76
N THR A 223 5.18 4.28 -21.60
CA THR A 223 5.44 3.11 -20.78
C THR A 223 4.72 1.89 -21.33
N ARG A 224 5.13 0.69 -20.88
CA ARG A 224 4.43 -0.57 -21.19
C ARG A 224 2.94 -0.52 -20.80
N ASN A 225 2.60 0.21 -19.74
CA ASN A 225 1.22 0.37 -19.29
C ASN A 225 0.46 1.36 -20.18
N GLY A 226 1.10 2.46 -20.59
CA GLY A 226 0.54 3.41 -21.56
C GLY A 226 0.21 2.77 -22.89
N TYR A 227 1.12 1.96 -23.45
CA TYR A 227 0.89 1.29 -24.74
C TYR A 227 -0.31 0.34 -24.70
N LYS A 228 -0.46 -0.42 -23.61
CA LYS A 228 -1.63 -1.28 -23.39
C LYS A 228 -2.92 -0.50 -23.23
N ALA A 229 -2.86 0.66 -22.58
CA ALA A 229 -4.02 1.52 -22.41
C ALA A 229 -4.45 2.16 -23.74
N LEU A 230 -3.51 2.67 -24.53
CA LEU A 230 -3.74 3.20 -25.89
C LEU A 230 -4.40 2.17 -26.80
N THR A 231 -3.75 1.03 -26.99
CA THR A 231 -4.27 -0.04 -27.88
C THR A 231 -5.66 -0.51 -27.46
N LYS A 232 -5.90 -0.67 -26.16
CA LYS A 232 -7.22 -1.03 -25.63
C LYS A 232 -8.27 0.06 -25.92
N ARG A 233 -7.96 1.32 -25.65
CA ARG A 233 -8.90 2.45 -25.88
C ARG A 233 -9.22 2.65 -27.36
N MET A 234 -8.26 2.43 -28.24
CA MET A 234 -8.47 2.50 -29.70
C MET A 234 -9.34 1.36 -30.22
N SER A 235 -9.24 0.17 -29.63
CA SER A 235 -10.14 -0.95 -29.98
C SER A 235 -11.58 -0.76 -29.47
N GLU A 236 -11.81 0.19 -28.56
CA GLU A 236 -13.12 0.53 -27.99
C GLU A 236 -13.80 1.70 -28.74
N GLN A 237 -13.10 2.37 -29.68
CA GLN A 237 -13.68 3.32 -30.63
C GLN A 237 -14.32 2.59 -31.83
#